data_AF-X1HGD7-F1
#
_entry.id   AF-X1HGD7-F1
#
_cell.length_a   1.000
_cell.length_b   1.000
_cell.length_c   1.000
_cell.angle_alpha   90.00
_cell.angle_beta   90.00
_cell.angle_gamma   90.00
#
_symmetry.space_group_name_H-M   'P 1'
#
loop_
_entity.id
_entity.type
_entity.pdbx_description
1 polymer ?
#
loop_
_entity_poly.entity_id
_entity_poly.type
_entity_poly.pdbx_seq_one_letter_code
_entity_poly.pdbx_strand_id
1 'polypeptide(L)'
;YHRGHYKILGVDIKKVSPIENIDLLIMDFTNPEFYYKVQSYFQTKIDLIISDASINKIGNKFSDHLKQINLCYKILDLAKTHLKYKGVLVLKTFQGSDFNKLVKKIKKEFRILKALKPRSSKKKSNEIYLIGLQKR
;
A
#
# COMPACT_ATOMS: atom_id res chain seq x y z
N TYR A 1 27.01 11.16 8.04
CA TYR A 1 25.85 10.52 7.39
C TYR A 1 25.64 9.15 8.01
N HIS A 2 24.60 8.99 8.85
CA HIS A 2 24.31 7.70 9.46
C HIS A 2 23.93 6.68 8.37
N ARG A 3 24.86 5.79 8.02
CA ARG A 3 24.57 4.53 7.32
C ARG A 3 23.84 3.61 8.30
N GLY A 4 22.58 3.93 8.61
CA GLY A 4 21.70 3.02 9.32
C GLY A 4 21.21 1.96 8.34
N HIS A 5 21.35 0.69 8.70
CA HIS A 5 20.86 -0.47 7.95
C HIS A 5 19.34 -0.34 7.72
N TYR A 6 18.93 0.21 6.58
CA TYR A 6 17.53 0.18 6.18
C TYR A 6 17.21 -1.23 5.70
N LYS A 7 16.07 -1.75 6.16
CA LYS A 7 15.57 -3.06 5.76
C LYS A 7 14.38 -2.85 4.85
N ILE A 8 14.43 -3.37 3.63
CA ILE A 8 13.41 -3.14 2.60
C ILE A 8 12.99 -4.49 2.03
N LEU A 9 11.68 -4.74 2.07
CA LEU A 9 11.05 -5.90 1.46
C LEU A 9 10.17 -5.45 0.30
N GLY A 10 10.54 -5.82 -0.92
CA GLY A 10 9.68 -5.73 -2.10
C GLY A 10 8.77 -6.95 -2.19
N VAL A 11 7.50 -6.75 -2.53
CA VAL A 11 6.51 -7.81 -2.63
C VAL A 11 5.71 -7.63 -3.91
N ASP A 12 5.70 -8.65 -4.76
CA ASP A 12 4.88 -8.67 -5.98
C ASP A 12 4.49 -10.12 -6.30
N ILE A 13 3.39 -10.32 -7.01
CA ILE A 13 3.00 -11.65 -7.52
C ILE A 13 3.85 -12.06 -8.72
N LYS A 14 4.51 -11.11 -9.38
CA LYS A 14 5.42 -11.32 -10.51
C LYS A 14 6.86 -11.32 -10.04
N LYS A 15 7.69 -12.08 -10.74
CA LYS A 15 9.14 -12.04 -10.55
C LYS A 15 9.66 -10.66 -10.94
N VAL A 16 10.43 -10.06 -10.03
CA VAL A 16 11.18 -8.81 -10.25
C VAL A 16 12.66 -9.15 -10.25
N SER A 17 13.44 -8.51 -11.13
CA SER A 17 14.90 -8.67 -11.14
C SER A 17 15.48 -8.26 -9.78
N PRO A 18 16.52 -8.96 -9.28
CA PRO A 18 17.15 -8.58 -8.02
C PRO A 18 17.55 -7.10 -8.01
N ILE A 19 17.26 -6.43 -6.90
CA ILE A 19 17.64 -5.04 -6.67
C ILE A 19 18.60 -5.03 -5.48
N GLU A 20 19.74 -4.37 -5.64
CA GLU A 20 20.75 -4.31 -4.59
C GLU A 20 20.16 -3.74 -3.28
N ASN A 21 20.46 -4.38 -2.16
CA ASN A 21 20.01 -3.99 -0.82
C ASN A 21 18.47 -4.03 -0.61
N ILE A 22 17.73 -4.77 -1.45
CA ILE A 22 16.30 -5.03 -1.30
C ILE A 22 16.03 -6.52 -1.38
N ASP A 23 15.41 -7.08 -0.35
CA ASP A 23 14.90 -8.44 -0.42
C ASP A 23 13.57 -8.46 -1.17
N LEU A 24 13.39 -9.44 -2.05
CA LEU A 24 12.20 -9.58 -2.88
C LEU A 24 11.45 -10.85 -2.51
N LEU A 25 10.16 -10.71 -2.23
CA LEU A 25 9.23 -11.80 -1.98
C LEU A 25 8.22 -11.90 -3.12
N ILE A 26 8.25 -13.02 -3.84
CA ILE A 26 7.26 -13.31 -4.88
C ILE A 26 6.07 -13.98 -4.21
N MET A 27 5.03 -13.21 -3.90
CA MET A 27 3.87 -13.69 -3.13
C MET A 27 2.66 -12.78 -3.31
N ASP A 28 1.47 -13.36 -3.26
CA ASP A 28 0.24 -12.60 -3.05
C ASP A 28 0.17 -12.17 -1.58
N PHE A 29 0.19 -10.86 -1.32
CA PHE A 29 0.14 -10.33 0.04
C PHE A 29 -1.17 -10.65 0.79
N THR A 30 -2.20 -11.13 0.08
CA THR A 30 -3.47 -11.56 0.65
C THR A 30 -3.45 -13.00 1.15
N ASN A 31 -2.38 -13.75 0.85
CA ASN A 31 -2.14 -15.07 1.44
C ASN A 31 -1.93 -14.92 2.97
N PRO A 32 -2.61 -15.69 3.82
CA PRO A 32 -2.42 -15.66 5.28
C PRO A 32 -0.95 -15.81 5.73
N GLU A 33 -0.15 -16.58 5.00
CA GLU A 33 1.28 -16.78 5.30
C GLU A 33 2.12 -15.51 5.15
N PHE A 34 1.66 -14.55 4.35
CA PHE A 34 2.35 -13.28 4.12
C PHE A 34 2.59 -12.52 5.45
N TYR A 35 1.63 -12.59 6.37
CA TYR A 35 1.74 -11.98 7.69
C TYR A 35 2.99 -12.48 8.43
N TYR A 36 3.18 -13.81 8.47
CA TYR A 36 4.31 -14.43 9.14
C TYR A 36 5.63 -14.15 8.43
N LYS A 37 5.63 -14.10 7.09
CA LYS A 37 6.81 -13.72 6.30
C LYS A 37 7.27 -12.29 6.62
N VAL A 38 6.35 -11.33 6.65
CA VAL A 38 6.64 -9.94 7.00
C VAL A 38 7.15 -9.83 8.43
N GLN A 39 6.50 -10.51 9.38
CA GLN A 39 6.91 -10.49 10.79
C GLN A 39 8.29 -11.14 11.01
N SER A 40 8.54 -12.29 10.38
CA SER A 40 9.84 -12.98 10.45
C SER A 40 10.96 -12.14 9.82
N TYR A 41 10.65 -11.46 8.71
CA TYR A 41 11.61 -10.61 8.02
C TYR A 41 11.95 -9.37 8.84
N PHE A 42 10.98 -8.53 9.22
CA PHE A 42 11.28 -7.27 9.91
C PHE A 42 11.57 -7.42 11.41
N GLN A 43 11.04 -8.47 12.05
CA GLN A 43 11.11 -8.76 13.50
C GLN A 43 10.58 -7.63 14.40
N THR A 44 10.11 -6.53 13.81
CA THR A 44 9.65 -5.31 14.44
C THR A 44 8.51 -4.71 13.60
N LYS A 45 7.85 -3.67 14.13
CA LYS A 45 6.84 -2.93 13.37
C LYS A 45 7.52 -2.04 12.32
N ILE A 46 6.86 -1.89 11.17
CA ILE A 46 7.40 -1.23 9.98
C ILE A 46 7.17 0.29 10.05
N ASP A 47 8.14 1.07 9.57
CA ASP A 47 8.06 2.53 9.48
C ASP A 47 7.11 3.02 8.39
N LEU A 48 7.18 2.37 7.22
CA LEU A 48 6.58 2.83 5.97
C LEU A 48 6.07 1.65 5.14
N ILE A 49 4.82 1.75 4.69
CA ILE A 49 4.26 0.89 3.66
C ILE A 49 3.92 1.77 2.45
N ILE A 50 4.46 1.40 1.29
CA ILE A 50 4.11 1.99 0.00
C ILE A 50 3.46 0.90 -0.84
N SER A 51 2.25 1.16 -1.35
CA SER A 51 1.60 0.26 -2.28
C SER A 51 1.23 0.97 -3.57
N ASP A 52 1.82 0.47 -4.65
CA ASP A 52 1.46 0.79 -6.02
C ASP A 52 0.62 -0.32 -6.68
N ALA A 53 -0.02 -1.17 -5.88
CA ALA A 53 -0.74 -2.32 -6.37
C ALA A 53 -2.02 -1.93 -7.13
N SER A 54 -2.28 -2.63 -8.24
CA SER A 54 -3.48 -2.46 -9.05
C SER A 54 -4.01 -3.81 -9.50
N ILE A 55 -5.33 -3.92 -9.61
CA ILE A 55 -5.97 -5.09 -10.21
C ILE A 55 -5.75 -5.12 -11.73
N ASN A 56 -5.72 -6.32 -12.30
CA ASN A 56 -5.84 -6.52 -13.74
C ASN A 56 -7.25 -6.12 -14.17
N LYS A 57 -7.36 -5.03 -14.93
CA LYS A 57 -8.64 -4.48 -15.38
C LYS A 57 -9.25 -5.40 -16.42
N ILE A 58 -10.54 -5.70 -16.27
CA ILE A 58 -11.31 -6.46 -17.27
C ILE A 58 -12.16 -5.55 -18.16
N GLY A 59 -12.14 -4.23 -17.92
CA GLY A 59 -12.83 -3.22 -18.73
C GLY A 59 -14.22 -2.84 -18.21
N ASN A 60 -14.77 -3.61 -17.27
CA ASN A 60 -15.99 -3.23 -16.57
C ASN A 60 -15.66 -2.25 -15.43
N LYS A 61 -15.94 -0.96 -15.65
CA LYS A 61 -15.60 0.13 -14.70
C LYS A 61 -16.08 -0.12 -13.28
N PHE A 62 -17.28 -0.67 -13.10
CA PHE A 62 -17.87 -0.92 -11.79
C PHE A 62 -17.16 -2.07 -11.06
N SER A 63 -17.03 -3.22 -11.73
CA SER A 63 -16.34 -4.40 -11.17
C SER A 63 -14.86 -4.09 -10.89
N ASP A 64 -14.18 -3.42 -11.82
CA ASP A 64 -12.79 -3.02 -11.67
C ASP A 64 -12.59 -2.07 -10.47
N HIS A 65 -13.50 -1.11 -10.29
CA HIS A 65 -13.48 -0.19 -9.15
C HIS A 65 -13.66 -0.92 -7.82
N LEU A 66 -14.66 -1.82 -7.73
CA LEU A 66 -14.90 -2.60 -6.50
C LEU A 66 -13.70 -3.46 -6.13
N LYS A 67 -13.10 -4.17 -7.10
CA LYS A 67 -11.91 -5.00 -6.87
C LYS A 67 -10.72 -4.15 -6.41
N GLN A 68 -10.51 -2.99 -7.03
CA GLN A 68 -9.43 -2.07 -6.66
C GLN A 68 -9.62 -1.50 -5.26
N ILE A 69 -10.84 -1.12 -4.88
CA ILE A 69 -11.13 -0.63 -3.54
C ILE A 69 -10.99 -1.74 -2.49
N ASN A 70 -11.39 -2.97 -2.81
CA ASN A 70 -11.16 -4.11 -1.93
C ASN A 70 -9.66 -4.35 -1.70
N LEU A 71 -8.84 -4.26 -2.75
CA LEU A 71 -7.39 -4.32 -2.64
C LEU A 71 -6.84 -3.24 -1.69
N CYS A 72 -7.33 -2.00 -1.82
CA CYS A 72 -6.97 -0.89 -0.94
C CYS A 72 -7.33 -1.16 0.53
N TYR A 73 -8.50 -1.79 0.80
CA TYR A 73 -8.88 -2.16 2.16
C TYR A 73 -7.94 -3.22 2.74
N LYS A 74 -7.58 -4.25 1.97
CA LYS A 74 -6.61 -5.27 2.44
C LYS A 74 -5.25 -4.66 2.79
N ILE A 75 -4.77 -3.70 2.00
CA ILE A 75 -3.52 -2.97 2.29
C ILE A 75 -3.66 -2.10 3.55
N LEU A 76 -4.80 -1.45 3.73
CA LEU A 76 -5.07 -0.70 4.96
C LEU A 76 -5.07 -1.62 6.20
N ASP A 77 -5.62 -2.83 6.08
CA ASP A 77 -5.61 -3.80 7.18
C ASP A 77 -4.19 -4.29 7.50
N LEU A 78 -3.35 -4.55 6.49
CA LEU A 78 -1.91 -4.78 6.69
C LEU A 78 -1.21 -3.60 7.38
N ALA A 79 -1.56 -2.38 7.00
CA ALA A 79 -1.00 -1.19 7.63
C ALA A 79 -1.42 -1.06 9.09
N LYS A 80 -2.65 -1.44 9.44
CA LYS A 80 -3.10 -1.45 10.83
C LYS A 80 -2.27 -2.41 11.69
N THR A 81 -1.97 -3.59 11.15
CA THR A 81 -1.29 -4.66 11.89
C THR A 81 0.22 -4.48 11.92
N HIS A 82 0.87 -4.08 10.81
CA HIS A 82 2.33 -4.08 10.71
C HIS A 82 2.98 -2.71 10.89
N LEU A 83 2.31 -1.59 10.61
CA LEU A 83 2.93 -0.28 10.84
C LEU A 83 3.07 0.01 12.33
N LYS A 84 4.18 0.65 12.68
CA LYS A 84 4.41 1.17 14.02
C LYS A 84 3.56 2.41 14.30
N TYR A 85 3.48 2.79 15.57
CA TYR A 85 2.96 4.10 15.97
C TYR A 85 3.72 5.22 15.26
N LYS A 86 3.00 6.23 14.76
CA LYS A 86 3.51 7.29 13.88
C LYS A 86 4.01 6.83 12.50
N GLY A 87 3.80 5.57 12.11
CA GLY A 87 4.16 5.05 10.79
C GLY A 87 3.38 5.71 9.64
N VAL A 88 3.83 5.45 8.42
CA VAL A 88 3.32 6.07 7.19
C VAL A 88 2.76 5.03 6.23
N LEU A 89 1.62 5.34 5.61
CA LEU A 89 1.03 4.59 4.51
C LEU A 89 0.95 5.48 3.27
N VAL A 90 1.49 5.02 2.15
CA VAL A 90 1.29 5.59 0.82
C VAL A 90 0.54 4.56 -0.02
N LEU A 91 -0.66 4.91 -0.47
CA LEU A 91 -1.56 3.97 -1.14
C LEU A 91 -2.07 4.54 -2.46
N LYS A 92 -1.72 3.88 -3.58
CA LYS A 92 -2.36 4.15 -4.86
C LYS A 92 -3.81 3.69 -4.84
N THR A 93 -4.70 4.55 -5.32
CA THR A 93 -6.09 4.21 -5.56
C THR A 93 -6.65 5.02 -6.75
N PHE A 94 -7.93 4.85 -7.05
CA PHE A 94 -8.61 5.57 -8.11
C PHE A 94 -9.86 6.23 -7.57
N GLN A 95 -10.14 7.46 -8.02
CA GLN A 95 -11.38 8.14 -7.68
C GLN A 95 -12.57 7.41 -8.30
N GLY A 96 -13.61 7.21 -7.48
CA GLY A 96 -14.85 6.53 -7.84
C GLY A 96 -15.83 6.51 -6.66
N SER A 97 -16.94 5.79 -6.80
CA SER A 97 -18.09 5.80 -5.88
C SER A 97 -17.69 5.56 -4.41
N ASP A 98 -16.83 4.58 -4.15
CA ASP A 98 -16.41 4.19 -2.79
C ASP A 98 -15.14 4.87 -2.27
N PHE A 99 -14.55 5.79 -3.05
CA PHE A 99 -13.31 6.48 -2.67
C PHE A 99 -13.46 7.23 -1.33
N ASN A 100 -14.58 7.93 -1.14
CA ASN A 100 -14.84 8.67 0.10
C ASN A 100 -14.98 7.76 1.33
N LYS A 101 -15.47 6.51 1.15
CA LYS A 101 -15.52 5.52 2.24
C LYS A 101 -14.11 5.09 2.64
N LEU A 102 -13.24 4.82 1.66
CA LEU A 102 -11.83 4.50 1.89
C LEU A 102 -11.12 5.65 2.63
N VAL A 103 -11.30 6.89 2.18
CA VAL A 103 -10.77 8.11 2.83
C VAL A 103 -11.20 8.19 4.29
N LYS A 104 -12.50 7.97 4.58
CA LYS A 104 -13.02 7.96 5.95
C LYS A 104 -12.37 6.88 6.82
N LYS A 105 -12.15 5.68 6.27
CA LYS A 105 -11.46 4.60 7.01
C LYS A 105 -10.00 4.97 7.31
N ILE A 106 -9.27 5.51 6.34
CA ILE A 106 -7.86 5.92 6.54
C ILE A 106 -7.77 7.05 7.57
N LYS A 107 -8.68 8.03 7.57
CA LYS A 107 -8.70 9.11 8.58
C LYS A 107 -8.93 8.62 10.01
N LYS A 108 -9.51 7.43 10.20
CA LYS A 108 -9.65 6.82 11.53
C LYS A 108 -8.33 6.24 12.04
N GLU A 109 -7.47 5.78 11.14
CA GLU A 109 -6.20 5.11 11.49
C GLU A 109 -4.99 6.06 11.54
N PHE A 110 -5.06 7.20 10.85
CA PHE A 110 -3.95 8.16 10.73
C PHE A 110 -4.35 9.54 11.27
N ARG A 111 -3.38 10.30 11.78
CA ARG A 111 -3.65 11.67 12.26
C ARG A 111 -3.82 12.65 11.09
N ILE A 112 -3.07 12.46 10.02
CA ILE A 112 -3.09 13.32 8.84
C ILE A 112 -3.31 12.45 7.60
N LEU A 113 -4.20 12.89 6.72
CA LEU A 113 -4.40 12.26 5.42
C LEU A 113 -4.24 13.32 4.32
N LYS A 114 -3.32 13.08 3.40
CA LYS A 114 -3.15 13.88 2.18
C LYS A 114 -3.57 13.06 0.97
N ALA A 115 -4.17 13.71 -0.02
CA ALA A 115 -4.49 13.12 -1.30
C ALA A 115 -3.67 13.82 -2.39
N LEU A 116 -2.90 13.08 -3.16
CA LEU A 116 -1.96 13.63 -4.13
C LEU A 116 -2.17 12.97 -5.50
N LYS A 117 -2.42 13.78 -6.51
CA LYS A 117 -2.38 13.33 -7.91
C LYS A 117 -0.92 13.42 -8.40
N PRO A 118 -0.30 12.33 -8.87
CA PRO A 118 1.08 12.38 -9.34
C PRO A 118 1.20 13.25 -10.58
N ARG A 119 2.29 14.02 -10.70
CA ARG A 119 2.62 14.73 -11.95
C ARG A 119 2.82 13.76 -13.13
N SER A 120 3.29 12.54 -12.85
CA SER A 120 3.48 11.46 -13.82
C SER A 120 2.17 10.76 -14.23
N SER A 121 1.04 11.03 -13.57
CA SER A 121 -0.22 10.39 -13.93
C SER A 121 -0.76 10.93 -15.26
N LYS A 122 -1.27 10.03 -16.12
CA LYS A 122 -1.94 10.43 -17.36
C LYS A 122 -3.13 11.33 -17.04
N LYS A 123 -3.35 12.41 -17.80
CA LYS A 123 -4.49 13.35 -17.57
C LYS A 123 -5.84 12.64 -17.46
N LYS A 124 -6.08 11.60 -18.24
CA LYS A 124 -7.31 10.79 -18.25
C LYS A 124 -7.39 9.73 -17.13
N SER A 125 -6.33 9.56 -16.34
CA SER A 125 -6.32 8.62 -15.21
C SER A 125 -6.99 9.26 -14.00
N ASN A 126 -7.84 8.49 -13.34
CA ASN A 126 -8.43 8.84 -12.04
C ASN A 126 -7.53 8.45 -10.86
N GLU A 127 -6.28 8.12 -11.14
CA GLU A 127 -5.28 7.75 -10.15
C GLU A 127 -4.99 8.87 -9.16
N ILE A 128 -4.90 8.48 -7.90
CA ILE A 128 -4.58 9.34 -6.77
C ILE A 128 -3.87 8.53 -5.69
N TYR A 129 -2.89 9.13 -5.03
CA TYR A 129 -2.23 8.54 -3.87
C TYR A 129 -2.82 9.13 -2.60
N LEU A 130 -3.25 8.25 -1.70
CA LEU A 130 -3.62 8.58 -0.34
C LEU A 130 -2.42 8.38 0.57
N ILE A 131 -2.01 9.43 1.25
CA ILE A 131 -0.84 9.45 2.15
C ILE A 131 -1.35 9.62 3.58
N GLY A 132 -1.41 8.52 4.32
CA GLY A 132 -1.68 8.49 5.75
C GLY A 132 -0.40 8.73 6.53
N LEU A 133 -0.32 9.82 7.27
CA LEU A 133 0.83 10.16 8.10
C LEU A 133 0.47 10.03 9.58
N GLN A 134 1.45 9.61 10.35
CA GLN A 134 1.36 9.39 11.78
C GLN A 134 0.20 8.45 12.14
N LYS A 135 0.39 7.15 11.87
CA LYS A 135 -0.54 6.11 12.34
C LYS A 135 -0.79 6.30 13.85
N ARG A 136 -2.07 6.27 14.23
CA ARG A 136 -2.53 6.42 15.60
C ARG A 136 -2.14 5.24 16.46
#